data_AF-A0A3D8Y5B7-F1
#
_entry.id   AF-A0A3D8Y5B7-F1
#
_cell.length_a   1.000
_cell.length_b   1.000
_cell.length_c   1.000
_cell.angle_alpha   90.00
_cell.angle_beta   90.00
_cell.angle_gamma   90.00
#
_symmetry.space_group_name_H-M   'P 1'
#
loop_
_entity.id
_entity.type
_entity.pdbx_description
1 polymer ?
#
loop_
_entity_poly.entity_id
_entity_poly.type
_entity_poly.pdbx_seq_one_letter_code
_entity_poly.pdbx_strand_id
1 'polypeptide(L)'
;MSKRLIRIQGADAFNKLTGLVNTEINVVLKDGTTYFGKLQTISQDTVIIRDTREHIHALPVGTIHEIVMDTTAKLEEIVNK
;
A
#
# COMPACT_ATOMS: atom_id res chain seq x y z
N MET A 1 18.43 -5.25 13.60
CA MET A 1 17.30 -5.76 12.79
C MET A 1 16.60 -4.58 12.14
N SER A 2 17.15 -4.06 11.03
CA SER A 2 16.60 -2.86 10.38
C SER A 2 15.50 -3.29 9.42
N LYS A 3 14.23 -3.09 9.78
CA LYS A 3 13.10 -3.33 8.86
C LYS A 3 13.32 -2.46 7.62
N ARG A 4 13.36 -3.07 6.44
CA ARG A 4 13.51 -2.36 5.16
C ARG A 4 12.12 -1.82 4.76
N LEU A 5 11.89 -0.55 5.06
CA LEU A 5 10.70 0.17 4.63
C LEU A 5 10.92 0.68 3.20
N ILE A 6 10.00 0.34 2.29
CA ILE A 6 9.97 0.91 0.94
C ILE A 6 8.97 2.04 0.95
N ARG A 7 9.42 3.22 0.55
CA ARG A 7 8.56 4.39 0.34
C ARG A 7 8.36 4.60 -1.14
N ILE A 8 7.11 4.69 -1.56
CA ILE A 8 6.70 4.88 -2.94
C ILE A 8 5.96 6.20 -3.02
N GLN A 9 6.34 7.09 -3.92
CA GLN A 9 5.59 8.32 -4.13
C GLN A 9 4.23 8.03 -4.79
N GLY A 10 3.21 8.83 -4.47
CA GLY A 10 1.86 8.67 -5.05
C GLY A 10 1.84 8.59 -6.58
N ALA A 11 2.73 9.32 -7.27
CA ALA A 11 2.84 9.28 -8.73
C ALA A 11 3.34 7.93 -9.29
N ASP A 12 4.23 7.25 -8.56
CA ASP A 12 4.76 5.93 -8.92
C ASP A 12 4.00 4.77 -8.27
N ALA A 13 3.00 5.10 -7.43
CA ALA A 13 2.20 4.14 -6.68
C ALA A 13 1.61 3.09 -7.63
N PHE A 14 0.94 3.52 -8.70
CA PHE A 14 0.31 2.63 -9.67
C PHE A 14 1.29 1.60 -10.22
N ASN A 15 2.41 2.04 -10.78
CA ASN A 15 3.40 1.16 -11.42
C ASN A 15 4.05 0.19 -10.43
N LYS A 16 4.33 0.62 -9.19
CA LYS A 16 5.02 -0.20 -8.19
C LYS A 16 4.09 -1.12 -7.40
N LEU A 17 2.82 -0.74 -7.23
CA LEU A 17 1.81 -1.53 -6.51
C LEU A 17 1.04 -2.48 -7.44
N THR A 18 1.13 -2.29 -8.76
CA THR A 18 0.64 -3.27 -9.74
C THR A 18 1.43 -4.57 -9.54
N GLY A 19 0.81 -5.57 -8.89
CA GLY A 19 1.45 -6.84 -8.49
C GLY A 19 1.79 -6.96 -7.00
N LEU A 20 1.39 -6.00 -6.17
CA LEU A 20 1.46 -6.04 -4.70
C LEU A 20 0.09 -6.17 -4.05
N VAL A 21 -0.89 -6.71 -4.78
CA VAL A 21 -2.22 -6.99 -4.24
C VAL A 21 -2.09 -7.91 -3.02
N ASN A 22 -2.94 -7.67 -2.02
CA ASN A 22 -2.96 -8.32 -0.71
C ASN A 22 -1.78 -7.99 0.23
N THR A 23 -0.92 -7.04 -0.13
CA THR A 23 0.19 -6.61 0.72
C THR A 23 -0.26 -5.54 1.72
N GLU A 24 0.25 -5.58 2.95
CA GLU A 24 0.04 -4.54 3.96
C GLU A 24 0.81 -3.27 3.59
N ILE A 25 0.08 -2.17 3.47
CA ILE A 25 0.61 -0.87 3.10
C ILE A 25 0.08 0.22 4.06
N ASN A 26 0.92 1.23 4.28
CA ASN A 26 0.52 2.49 4.90
C ASN A 26 0.44 3.54 3.80
N VAL A 27 -0.74 4.11 3.58
CA VAL A 27 -0.97 5.17 2.62
C VAL A 27 -1.01 6.49 3.38
N VAL A 28 -0.08 7.38 3.10
CA VAL A 28 -0.06 8.76 3.61
C VAL A 28 -0.63 9.67 2.54
N LEU A 29 -1.72 10.35 2.87
CA LEU A 29 -2.34 11.35 2.02
C LEU A 29 -1.64 12.70 2.14
N LYS A 30 -1.88 13.59 1.18
CA LYS A 30 -1.32 14.96 1.12
C LYS A 30 -1.79 15.86 2.27
N ASP A 31 -2.91 15.54 2.90
CA ASP A 31 -3.43 16.22 4.08
C ASP A 31 -2.75 15.75 5.40
N GLY A 32 -1.86 14.75 5.32
CA GLY A 32 -1.21 14.13 6.48
C GLY A 32 -2.00 12.97 7.09
N THR A 33 -3.20 12.67 6.59
CA THR A 33 -3.98 11.50 7.03
C THR A 33 -3.27 10.23 6.57
N THR A 34 -3.12 9.27 7.49
CA THR A 34 -2.49 7.99 7.19
C THR A 34 -3.51 6.86 7.35
N TYR A 35 -3.60 6.01 6.33
CA TYR A 35 -4.42 4.81 6.35
C TYR A 35 -3.54 3.58 6.34
N PHE A 36 -3.81 2.65 7.24
CA PHE A 36 -3.12 1.36 7.29
C PHE A 36 -4.07 0.24 6.89
N GLY A 37 -3.64 -0.60 5.96
CA GLY A 37 -4.45 -1.74 5.53
C GLY A 37 -3.78 -2.58 4.47
N LYS A 38 -4.49 -3.61 4.02
CA LYS A 38 -4.07 -4.45 2.89
C LYS A 38 -4.51 -3.84 1.58
N LEU A 39 -3.60 -3.73 0.62
CA LEU A 39 -3.92 -3.32 -0.73
C LEU A 39 -4.87 -4.36 -1.34
N GLN A 40 -6.07 -3.95 -1.74
CA GLN A 40 -7.03 -4.87 -2.35
C GLN A 40 -7.04 -4.73 -3.88
N THR A 41 -6.97 -3.50 -4.36
CA THR A 41 -6.95 -3.20 -5.80
C THR A 41 -6.31 -1.84 -5.99
N ILE A 42 -5.57 -1.67 -7.08
CA ILE A 42 -5.06 -0.38 -7.51
C ILE A 42 -5.43 -0.13 -8.97
N SER A 43 -5.92 1.06 -9.23
CA SER A 43 -6.21 1.63 -10.55
C SER A 43 -5.42 2.92 -10.71
N GLN A 44 -5.39 3.47 -11.92
CA GLN A 44 -4.65 4.72 -12.19
C GLN A 44 -5.18 5.90 -11.38
N ASP A 45 -6.49 5.92 -11.11
CA ASP A 45 -7.14 7.02 -10.40
C ASP A 45 -7.43 6.71 -8.93
N THR A 46 -7.50 5.43 -8.55
CA THR A 46 -8.01 5.01 -7.23
C THR A 46 -7.22 3.84 -6.66
N VAL A 47 -6.94 3.90 -5.37
CA VAL A 47 -6.34 2.84 -4.56
C VAL A 47 -7.39 2.35 -3.58
N ILE A 48 -7.67 1.05 -3.61
CA ILE A 48 -8.57 0.39 -2.68
C ILE A 48 -7.73 -0.35 -1.66
N ILE A 49 -7.86 0.05 -0.41
CA ILE A 49 -7.24 -0.63 0.73
C ILE A 49 -8.33 -1.17 1.66
N ARG A 50 -8.04 -2.29 2.31
CA ARG A 50 -8.88 -2.88 3.34
C ARG A 50 -8.18 -2.75 4.69
N ASP A 51 -8.79 -2.07 5.64
CA ASP A 51 -8.29 -1.95 7.01
C ASP A 51 -8.40 -3.31 7.75
N THR A 52 -7.67 -3.44 8.86
CA THR A 52 -7.76 -4.52 9.85
C THR A 52 -9.16 -4.76 10.39
N ARG A 53 -10.02 -3.74 10.38
CA ARG A 53 -11.44 -3.82 10.76
C ARG A 53 -12.37 -4.19 9.60
N GLU A 54 -11.82 -4.71 8.50
CA GLU A 54 -12.52 -5.09 7.27
C GLU A 54 -13.23 -3.94 6.53
N HIS A 55 -12.95 -2.69 6.91
CA HIS A 55 -13.46 -1.51 6.20
C HIS A 55 -12.67 -1.28 4.91
N ILE A 56 -13.40 -1.02 3.83
CA ILE A 56 -12.81 -0.72 2.51
C ILE A 56 -12.70 0.79 2.37
N HIS A 57 -11.49 1.28 2.10
CA HIS A 57 -11.21 2.68 1.81
C HIS A 57 -10.79 2.82 0.35
N ALA A 58 -11.56 3.59 -0.41
CA ALA A 58 -11.20 4.01 -1.75
C ALA A 58 -10.55 5.39 -1.69
N LEU A 59 -9.24 5.44 -1.96
CA LEU A 59 -8.42 6.64 -1.90
C LEU A 59 -8.04 7.08 -3.31
N PRO A 60 -8.31 8.32 -3.72
CA PRO A 60 -7.85 8.83 -5.02
C PRO A 60 -6.32 8.89 -5.08
N VAL A 61 -5.71 8.39 -6.15
CA VAL A 61 -4.24 8.44 -6.31
C VAL A 61 -3.72 9.87 -6.26
N GLY A 62 -4.51 10.84 -6.76
CA GLY A 62 -4.16 12.26 -6.72
C GLY A 62 -4.04 12.86 -5.31
N THR A 63 -4.65 12.26 -4.29
CA THR A 63 -4.54 12.70 -2.89
C THR A 63 -3.44 11.98 -2.12
N ILE A 64 -2.84 10.93 -2.71
CA ILE A 64 -1.76 10.17 -2.08
C ILE A 64 -0.46 10.97 -2.14
N HIS A 65 0.18 11.13 -0.99
CA HIS A 65 1.52 11.70 -0.91
C HIS A 65 2.57 10.61 -1.06
N GLU A 66 2.55 9.62 -0.18
CA GLU A 66 3.47 8.48 -0.18
C GLU A 66 2.80 7.21 0.32
N ILE A 67 3.33 6.06 -0.10
CA ILE A 67 2.90 4.74 0.33
C ILE A 67 4.12 4.05 0.90
N VAL A 68 4.01 3.64 2.16
CA VAL A 68 5.06 2.98 2.91
C VAL A 68 4.67 1.52 3.10
N MET A 69 5.52 0.62 2.63
CA MET A 69 5.32 -0.82 2.77
C MET A 69 6.53 -1.47 3.44
N ASP A 70 6.27 -2.54 4.17
CA ASP A 70 7.32 -3.34 4.80
C ASP A 70 7.78 -4.44 3.82
N THR A 71 9.07 -4.45 3.45
CA THR A 71 9.62 -5.46 2.53
C THR A 71 9.59 -6.86 3.12
N THR A 72 9.57 -6.95 4.46
CA THR A 72 9.63 -8.24 5.17
C THR A 72 8.36 -9.07 4.96
N ALA A 73 7.22 -8.42 4.67
CA ALA A 73 5.94 -9.11 4.42
C ALA A 73 5.94 -9.98 3.15
N LYS A 74 6.88 -9.76 2.22
CA LYS A 74 6.94 -10.52 0.95
C LYS A 74 7.86 -11.74 0.98
N LEU A 75 8.62 -11.95 2.07
CA LEU A 75 9.55 -13.08 2.18
C LEU A 75 8.91 -14.34 2.79
N GLU A 76 7.73 -14.26 3.39
CA GLU A 76 7.08 -15.43 4.00
C GLU A 76 6.16 -16.21 3.03
N GLU A 77 5.66 -15.61 1.95
CA GLU A 77 4.77 -16.33 0.99
C GLU A 77 5.52 -17.11 -0.11
N ILE A 78 6.82 -16.90 -0.30
CA ILE A 78 7.60 -17.61 -1.34
C ILE A 78 8.29 -18.87 -0.79
N VAL A 79 8.52 -18.97 0.53
CA VAL A 79 9.25 -20.10 1.14
C VAL A 79 8.35 -21.32 1.41
N ASN A 80 7.03 -21.20 1.26
CA ASN A 80 6.09 -22.29 1.58
C ASN A 80 5.41 -22.92 0.35
N LYS A 81 6.05 -22.87 -0.82
CA LYS A 81 5.55 -23.51 -2.05
C LYS A 81 6.50 -24.59 -2.55
#